data_AF-A0A7G8DA57-F1
#
_entry.id   AF-A0A7G8DA57-F1
#
_cell.length_a   1.000
_cell.length_b   1.000
_cell.length_c   1.000
_cell.angle_alpha   90.00
_cell.angle_beta   90.00
_cell.angle_gamma   90.00
#
_symmetry.space_group_name_H-M   'P 1'
#
loop_
_entity.id
_entity.type
_entity.pdbx_description
1 polymer ?
#
loop_
_entity_poly.entity_id
_entity_poly.type
_entity_poly.pdbx_seq_one_letter_code
_entity_poly.pdbx_strand_id
1 'polypeptide(L)' 'MTAVPVQCACPGCSCAVEEATAMRRGNQLFCSQACANGHINSEPCHGHEPCGCSCAG' A
#
# COMPACT_ATOMS: atom_id res chain seq x y z
N MET A 1 19.32 -6.12 -12.02
CA MET A 1 19.01 -5.22 -10.89
C MET A 1 17.94 -5.93 -10.08
N THR A 2 18.22 -6.30 -8.83
CA THR A 2 17.27 -6.99 -7.95
C THR A 2 16.31 -5.95 -7.38
N ALA A 3 15.04 -6.00 -7.76
CA ALA A 3 14.02 -5.18 -7.13
C ALA A 3 13.89 -5.59 -5.66
N VAL A 4 14.09 -4.66 -4.74
CA VAL A 4 13.90 -4.91 -3.32
C VAL A 4 12.40 -4.75 -3.04
N PRO A 5 11.70 -5.81 -2.62
CA PRO A 5 10.33 -5.68 -2.18
C PRO A 5 10.32 -4.86 -0.89
N VAL A 6 9.72 -3.67 -0.95
CA VAL A 6 9.41 -2.83 0.19
C VAL A 6 8.00 -3.11 0.67
N GLN A 7 7.84 -3.08 1.98
CA GLN A 7 6.53 -3.30 2.59
C GLN A 7 5.73 -2.00 2.56
N CYS A 8 4.43 -2.12 2.27
CA CYS A 8 3.50 -0.99 2.33
C CYS A 8 3.52 -0.35 3.72
N ALA A 9 3.57 0.98 3.78
CA ALA A 9 3.60 1.75 5.02
C ALA A 9 2.25 1.81 5.75
N CYS A 10 1.20 1.18 5.22
CA CYS A 10 -0.11 1.12 5.87
C CYS A 10 -0.08 0.19 7.10
N PRO A 11 -0.60 0.64 8.26
CA PRO A 11 -0.72 -0.21 9.44
C PRO A 11 -1.70 -1.35 9.12
N GLY A 12 -1.24 -2.59 9.25
CA GLY A 12 -2.02 -3.78 8.91
C GLY A 12 -1.94 -4.21 7.43
N CYS A 13 -1.15 -3.55 6.60
CA CYS A 13 -0.87 -4.00 5.23
C CYS A 13 0.46 -4.76 5.18
N SER A 14 0.42 -6.01 4.71
CA SER A 14 1.60 -6.85 4.49
C SER A 14 1.99 -6.97 3.02
N CYS A 15 1.43 -6.13 2.15
CA CYS A 15 1.78 -6.12 0.73
C CYS A 15 3.26 -5.77 0.53
N ALA A 16 3.97 -6.69 -0.13
CA ALA A 16 5.26 -6.42 -0.73
C ALA A 16 5.05 -5.70 -2.07
N VAL A 17 5.63 -4.52 -2.21
CA VAL A 17 5.63 -3.74 -3.45
C VAL A 17 7.04 -3.32 -3.80
N GLU A 18 7.33 -3.07 -5.05
CA GLU A 18 8.69 -2.67 -5.45
C GLU A 18 8.81 -1.15 -5.35
N GLU A 19 9.91 -0.61 -4.82
CA GLU A 19 10.08 0.86 -4.77
C GLU A 19 9.96 1.53 -6.13
N ALA A 20 10.30 0.81 -7.20
CA ALA A 20 10.23 1.29 -8.57
C ALA A 20 8.79 1.46 -9.08
N THR A 21 7.83 0.67 -8.57
CA THR A 21 6.42 0.68 -9.00
C THR A 21 5.47 1.15 -7.90
N ALA A 22 5.93 1.21 -6.66
CA ALA A 22 5.17 1.63 -5.49
C ALA A 22 4.87 3.13 -5.52
N MET A 23 3.72 3.49 -4.95
CA MET A 23 3.37 4.90 -4.76
C MET A 23 4.15 5.47 -3.58
N ARG A 24 5.09 6.37 -3.87
CA ARG A 24 5.80 7.11 -2.83
C ARG A 24 5.04 8.39 -2.46
N ARG A 25 4.66 8.53 -1.19
CA ARG A 25 4.07 9.74 -0.62
C ARG A 25 4.97 10.24 0.51
N GLY A 26 5.75 11.28 0.20
CA GLY A 26 6.80 11.77 1.10
C GLY A 26 7.90 10.72 1.31
N ASN A 27 7.99 10.21 2.53
CA ASN A 27 8.96 9.19 2.94
C ASN A 27 8.35 7.79 3.10
N GLN A 28 7.06 7.63 2.78
CA GLN A 28 6.35 6.36 2.90
C GLN A 28 6.02 5.80 1.51
N LEU A 29 6.15 4.48 1.38
CA LEU A 29 5.83 3.73 0.16
C LEU A 29 4.53 2.97 0.37
N PHE A 30 3.64 3.06 -0.59
CA PHE A 30 2.31 2.48 -0.54
C PHE A 30 2.07 1.60 -1.75
N CYS A 31 1.32 0.53 -1.54
CA CYS A 31 0.99 -0.40 -2.61
C CYS A 31 -0.06 0.15 -3.59
N SER A 32 -0.87 1.10 -3.14
CA SER A 32 -1.93 1.71 -3.93
C SER A 32 -2.27 3.11 -3.42
N GLN A 33 -2.98 3.88 -4.24
CA GLN A 33 -3.42 5.24 -3.91
C GLN A 33 -4.41 5.22 -2.73
N ALA A 34 -5.21 4.15 -2.59
CA ALA A 34 -6.10 3.97 -1.45
C ALA A 34 -5.32 3.94 -0.13
N CYS A 35 -4.24 3.14 -0.05
CA CYS A 35 -3.36 3.08 1.12
C CYS A 35 -2.70 4.43 1.40
N ALA A 36 -2.22 5.12 0.36
CA ALA A 36 -1.60 6.43 0.51
C ALA A 36 -2.56 7.54 1.00
N ASN A 37 -3.86 7.40 0.74
CA ASN A 37 -4.90 8.31 1.23
C ASN A 37 -5.62 7.77 2.49
N GLY A 38 -5.21 6.63 3.04
CA GLY A 38 -5.84 6.03 4.22
C GLY A 38 -7.27 5.55 3.99
N HIS A 39 -7.55 4.95 2.84
CA HIS A 39 -8.86 4.38 2.51
C HIS A 39 -10.04 5.35 2.73
N ILE A 40 -9.88 6.63 2.38
CA ILE A 40 -10.92 7.66 2.60
C ILE A 40 -12.28 7.35 1.95
N ASN A 41 -12.29 6.54 0.88
CA ASN A 41 -13.51 6.07 0.21
C ASN A 41 -13.85 4.61 0.56
N SER A 42 -13.22 4.02 1.58
CA SER A 42 -13.30 2.59 1.89
C SER A 42 -12.95 1.68 0.70
N GLU A 43 -12.13 2.17 -0.23
CA GLU A 43 -11.70 1.41 -1.41
C GLU A 43 -10.66 0.36 -1.01
N PRO A 44 -10.71 -0.87 -1.54
CA PRO A 44 -9.70 -1.87 -1.26
C PRO A 44 -8.32 -1.47 -1.80
N CYS A 45 -7.26 -1.88 -1.11
CA CYS A 45 -5.89 -1.59 -1.51
C CYS A 45 -5.50 -2.31 -2.82
N HIS A 46 -5.99 -3.54 -3.00
CA HIS A 46 -5.87 -4.32 -4.23
C HIS A 46 -7.20 -5.01 -4.55
N GLY A 47 -7.59 -5.02 -5.82
CA GLY A 47 -8.84 -5.61 -6.29
C GLY A 47 -8.86 -7.15 -6.33
N HIS A 48 -7.80 -7.84 -5.92
CA HIS A 48 -7.70 -9.30 -6.07
C HIS A 48 -7.90 -10.08 -4.77
N GLU A 49 -7.55 -9.53 -3.61
CA GLU A 49 -7.97 -10.03 -2.28
C GLU A 49 -7.88 -8.90 -1.26
N PRO A 50 -8.81 -8.82 -0.28
CA PRO A 50 -8.68 -7.87 0.81
C PRO A 50 -7.45 -8.26 1.62
N CYS A 51 -6.38 -7.46 1.55
CA CYS A 51 -5.18 -7.65 2.38
C CYS A 51 -5.48 -7.44 3.89
N GLY A 52 -6.74 -7.39 4.31
CA GLY A 52 -7.15 -7.20 5.71
C GLY A 52 -6.78 -5.83 6.26
N CYS A 53 -6.24 -4.92 5.44
CA CYS A 53 -5.88 -3.58 5.88
C CYS A 53 -7.15 -2.76 6.09
N SER A 54 -7.56 -2.62 7.34
CA SER A 54 -8.60 -1.68 7.77
C SER A 54 -8.02 -0.29 8.07
N CYS A 55 -7.09 0.20 7.26
CA CYS A 55 -6.58 1.57 7.41
C CYS A 55 -7.57 2.63 6.92
N ALA A 56 -8.85 2.27 6.79
CA ALA A 56 -9.97 3.18 6.85
C ALA A 56 -10.04 3.75 8.27
N GLY A 57 -9.49 4.95 8.43
CA GLY A 57 -9.71 5.75 9.63
C GLY A 57 -11.18 6.12 9.77
#